data_AF-A0A952RRF2-F1
#
_entry.id   AF-A0A952RRF2-F1
#
_cell.length_a   1.000
_cell.length_b   1.000
_cell.length_c   1.000
_cell.angle_alpha   90.00
_cell.angle_beta   90.00
_cell.angle_gamma   90.00
#
_symmetry.space_group_name_H-M   'P 1'
#
loop_
_entity.id
_entity.type
_entity.pdbx_description
1 polymer ?
#
loop_
_entity_poly.entity_id
_entity_poly.type
_entity_poly.pdbx_seq_one_letter_code
_entity_poly.pdbx_strand_id
1 'polypeptide(L)' 'MVTMTLSDTDASFLYDEIARRARDIENELVHTDARAMQRDLAAELERLQSIQQSLGAAAHRTS' A
#
# COMPACT_ATOMS: atom_id res chain seq x y z
N MET A 1 -6.53 22.25 9.52
CA MET A 1 -6.01 21.09 8.77
C MET A 1 -4.85 20.54 9.60
N VAL A 2 -4.99 19.36 10.20
CA VAL A 2 -3.93 18.78 11.04
C VAL A 2 -2.95 18.07 10.10
N THR A 3 -1.80 18.68 9.86
CA THR A 3 -0.71 18.04 9.12
C THR A 3 0.03 17.15 10.12
N MET A 4 -0.29 15.87 10.14
CA MET A 4 0.42 14.89 10.95
C MET A 4 1.74 14.58 10.21
N THR A 5 2.84 15.16 10.69
CA THR A 5 4.18 14.82 10.22
C THR A 5 4.51 13.42 10.70
N LEU A 6 4.43 12.44 9.79
CA LEU A 6 4.97 11.10 10.02
C LEU A 6 6.47 11.21 10.25
N SER A 7 6.99 10.54 11.28
CA SER A 7 8.44 10.38 11.41
C SER A 7 8.95 9.45 10.31
N ASP A 8 10.23 9.53 9.98
CA ASP A 8 10.84 8.62 8.98
C ASP A 8 10.69 7.14 9.37
N THR A 9 10.69 6.85 10.68
CA THR A 9 10.42 5.51 11.23
C THR A 9 8.99 5.08 10.97
N ASP A 10 8.01 5.96 11.17
CA ASP A 10 6.59 5.64 10.92
C ASP A 10 6.33 5.47 9.41
N ALA A 11 6.96 6.31 8.57
CA ALA A 11 6.87 6.20 7.13
C ALA A 11 7.47 4.88 6.62
N SER A 12 8.62 4.46 7.15
CA SER A 12 9.25 3.19 6.81
C SER A 12 8.40 2.00 7.27
N PHE A 13 7.85 2.05 8.49
CA PHE A 13 6.94 1.02 9.00
C PHE A 13 5.69 0.88 8.12
N LEU A 14 5.06 2.00 7.75
CA LEU A 14 3.89 2.00 6.87
C LEU A 14 4.23 1.47 5.47
N TYR A 15 5.41 1.82 4.94
CA TYR A 15 5.87 1.33 3.66
C TYR A 15 6.01 -0.20 3.65
N ASP A 16 6.61 -0.77 4.70
CA ASP A 16 6.77 -2.22 4.85
C ASP A 16 5.44 -2.94 5.03
N GLU A 17 4.52 -2.35 5.82
CA GLU A 17 3.22 -2.95 6.08
C GLU A 17 2.33 -2.95 4.83
N ILE A 18 2.36 -1.86 4.04
CA ILE A 18 1.70 -1.79 2.74
C ILE A 18 2.30 -2.83 1.78
N ALA A 19 3.63 -2.98 1.77
CA ALA A 19 4.31 -3.98 0.95
C ALA A 19 3.94 -5.43 1.33
N ARG A 20 3.73 -5.69 2.62
CA ARG A 20 3.24 -6.99 3.11
C ARG A 20 1.81 -7.22 2.64
N ARG A 21 0.92 -6.25 2.84
CA ARG A 21 -0.49 -6.36 2.46
C ARG A 21 -0.68 -6.54 0.95
N ALA A 22 0.11 -5.83 0.14
CA ALA A 22 0.10 -5.99 -1.31
C ALA A 22 0.43 -7.44 -1.73
N ARG A 23 1.47 -8.03 -1.13
CA ARG A 23 1.85 -9.43 -1.39
C ARG A 23 0.76 -10.43 -0.96
N ASP A 24 0.10 -10.18 0.17
CA ASP A 24 -1.00 -11.03 0.62
C ASP A 24 -2.16 -10.99 -0.38
N ILE A 25 -2.50 -9.80 -0.89
CA ILE A 25 -3.55 -9.61 -1.90
C ILE A 25 -3.17 -10.26 -3.24
N GLU A 26 -1.91 -10.12 -3.67
CA GLU A 26 -1.40 -10.82 -4.86
C GLU A 26 -1.54 -12.34 -4.72
N ASN A 27 -1.25 -12.88 -3.55
CA ASN A 27 -1.42 -14.30 -3.27
C ASN A 27 -2.90 -14.72 -3.27
N GLU A 28 -3.78 -13.92 -2.65
CA GLU A 28 -5.23 -14.15 -2.66
C GLU A 28 -5.82 -14.08 -4.07
N LEU A 29 -5.31 -13.18 -4.93
CA LEU A 29 -5.71 -13.06 -6.35
C LEU A 29 -5.40 -14.33 -7.15
N VAL A 30 -4.24 -14.94 -6.91
CA VAL A 30 -3.81 -16.18 -7.57
C VAL A 30 -4.67 -17.36 -7.14
N HIS A 31 -5.17 -17.37 -5.91
CA HIS A 31 -5.91 -18.50 -5.32
C HIS A 31 -7.45 -18.33 -5.32
N THR A 32 -7.96 -17.17 -5.70
CA THR A 32 -9.40 -16.88 -5.76
C THR A 32 -9.97 -17.17 -7.15
N ASP A 33 -11.02 -17.99 -7.22
CA ASP A 33 -11.80 -18.22 -8.46
C ASP A 33 -13.01 -17.28 -8.62
N ALA A 34 -13.35 -16.53 -7.58
CA ALA A 34 -14.48 -15.61 -7.58
C ALA A 34 -14.12 -14.28 -8.28
N ARG A 35 -14.54 -14.11 -9.54
CA ARG A 35 -14.27 -12.90 -10.35
C ARG A 35 -14.62 -11.57 -9.67
N ALA A 36 -15.69 -11.53 -8.87
CA ALA A 36 -16.05 -10.32 -8.12
C ALA A 36 -15.00 -9.98 -7.07
N MET A 37 -14.53 -10.99 -6.33
CA MET A 37 -13.50 -10.86 -5.31
C MET A 37 -12.13 -10.54 -5.92
N GLN A 38 -11.81 -11.10 -7.10
CA GLN A 38 -10.61 -10.71 -7.85
C GLN A 38 -10.62 -9.22 -8.24
N ARG A 39 -11.77 -8.68 -8.65
CA ARG A 39 -11.86 -7.26 -9.01
C ARG A 39 -11.61 -6.36 -7.79
N ASP A 40 -12.19 -6.71 -6.66
CA ASP A 40 -12.05 -5.93 -5.43
C ASP A 40 -10.62 -6.02 -4.87
N LEU A 41 -10.02 -7.21 -4.92
CA LEU A 41 -8.61 -7.42 -4.56
C LEU A 41 -7.66 -6.64 -5.48
N ALA A 42 -7.89 -6.65 -6.80
CA ALA A 42 -7.10 -5.88 -7.75
C ALA A 42 -7.19 -4.37 -7.50
N ALA A 43 -8.40 -3.86 -7.22
CA ALA A 43 -8.60 -2.45 -6.89
C ALA A 43 -7.88 -2.06 -5.59
N GLU A 44 -7.90 -2.92 -4.58
CA GLU A 44 -7.15 -2.68 -3.34
C GLU A 44 -5.64 -2.74 -3.56
N LEU A 45 -5.14 -3.64 -4.42
CA LEU A 45 -3.73 -3.69 -4.79
C LEU A 45 -3.27 -2.38 -5.46
N GLU A 46 -4.03 -1.86 -6.42
CA GLU A 46 -3.75 -0.57 -7.07
C GLU A 46 -3.74 0.59 -6.06
N ARG A 47 -4.67 0.58 -5.11
CA ARG A 47 -4.74 1.58 -4.05
C ARG A 47 -3.51 1.54 -3.15
N LEU A 48 -3.09 0.34 -2.72
CA LEU A 48 -1.90 0.16 -1.90
C LEU A 48 -0.63 0.63 -2.62
N GLN A 49 -0.48 0.31 -3.90
CA GLN A 49 0.64 0.78 -4.72
C GLN A 49 0.67 2.31 -4.83
N SER A 50 -0.48 2.96 -5.00
CA SER A 50 -0.60 4.42 -5.04
C SER A 50 -0.19 5.07 -3.71
N ILE A 51 -0.60 4.49 -2.58
CA ILE A 51 -0.18 4.95 -1.25
C ILE A 51 1.33 4.78 -1.07
N GLN A 52 1.88 3.64 -1.49
CA GLN A 52 3.33 3.37 -1.43
C GLN A 52 4.14 4.41 -2.23
N GLN A 53 3.70 4.74 -3.45
CA GLN A 53 4.33 5.77 -4.27
C GLN A 53 4.23 7.15 -3.59
N SER A 54 3.09 7.47 -2.99
CA SER A 54 2.89 8.73 -2.27
C SER A 54 3.77 8.84 -1.03
N LEU A 55 3.96 7.74 -0.28
CA LEU A 55 4.87 7.67 0.86
C LEU A 55 6.34 7.80 0.43
N GLY A 56 6.76 7.10 -0.63
CA GLY A 56 8.11 7.22 -1.18
C GLY A 56 8.41 8.64 -1.67
N ALA A 57 7.45 9.30 -2.35
CA ALA A 57 7.56 10.68 -2.81
C ALA A 57 7.49 11.72 -1.68
N ALA A 58 6.92 11.37 -0.52
CA ALA A 58 6.92 12.20 0.67
C ALA A 58 8.28 12.12 1.39
N ALA A 59 8.83 10.91 1.56
CA ALA A 59 10.13 10.68 2.18
C ALA A 59 11.29 11.35 1.41
N HIS A 60 11.25 11.35 0.07
CA HIS A 60 12.25 12.03 -0.77
C HIS A 60 12.17 13.57 -0.74
N ARG A 61 11.06 14.16 -0.29
CA ARG A 61 10.91 15.62 -0.20
C ARG A 61 11.37 16.20 1.13
N THR A 62 11.59 15.35 2.13
CA THR A 62 12.07 15.73 3.46
C THR A 62 13.56 15.44 3.67
N SER A 63 14.24 14.83 2.69
CA SER A 63 15.69 14.55 2.68
C SER A 63 16.54 15.76 2.27
#